data_AF-A0A7S1ACE3-F1
#
_entry.id   AF-A0A7S1ACE3-F1
#
_cell.length_a   1.000
_cell.length_b   1.000
_cell.length_c   1.000
_cell.angle_alpha   90.00
_cell.angle_beta   90.00
_cell.angle_gamma   90.00
#
_symmetry.space_group_name_H-M   'P 1'
#
loop_
_entity.id
_entity.type
_entity.pdbx_description
1 polymer ?
#
loop_
_entity_poly.entity_id
_entity_poly.type
_entity_poly.pdbx_seq_one_letter_code
_entity_poly.pdbx_strand_id
1 'polypeptide(L)'
;AEAIKSQDHESYFNSLLAVSAHRQDDVAVSDRRQVARDLPRSWNGLPPLQRSDTRKLEPMLGRIMYAYIERGRTVCPKSRALGMSRPVASPTAGGWGLPATSAKGLLAGYPQGLNFMAGMCLMVAGAKWWDGRSKKTLEETAFWLLAALLEDVLDPDFFGADVRGDQQMAYIGGLGMRSIILEHAEEYCPTLFSFMGGEAFASSLGNVLDQWVLSLFIGCAPHRLLEHLWDHLLLPSPYHPTESKMMRRGPAVAPRGLIMACSFSLAALCCCGEEHYAESDVLRQVKEVRESGACIEDITLEAGEIVMGIRSRLLQWEEKDDTHLLSTATRIIVELLGVDGSGGGRLWKECCVHKSRIMDYSGDIDNQFRALVQGTHFDISEIGRLREALRSMPNAGRSAEGCDRETFGQLVRDTVPDFPSHLCDRLFDKLDPFKVGHLTFVELVCGISALSLGSMDEKLQVCFDLFDSEGRHALTLTDM
;
A
#
# COMPACT_ATOMS: atom_id res chain seq x y z
N ALA A 1 11.53 -17.62 6.84
CA ALA A 1 11.89 -18.31 5.59
C ALA A 1 13.30 -18.94 5.65
N GLU A 2 13.66 -19.60 6.76
CA GLU A 2 14.92 -20.35 6.85
C GLU A 2 14.66 -21.84 6.60
N ALA A 3 14.79 -22.27 5.35
CA ALA A 3 15.09 -23.67 4.98
C ALA A 3 15.40 -23.85 3.49
N ILE A 4 15.59 -22.78 2.71
CA ILE A 4 15.84 -22.89 1.27
C ILE A 4 17.33 -22.63 1.06
N LYS A 5 18.13 -23.70 0.95
CA LYS A 5 19.55 -23.60 0.55
C LYS A 5 19.63 -22.88 -0.80
N SER A 6 20.77 -22.26 -1.18
CA SER A 6 20.84 -21.50 -2.44
C SER A 6 20.44 -22.28 -3.70
N GLN A 7 20.60 -23.61 -3.69
CA GLN A 7 20.11 -24.52 -4.75
C GLN A 7 18.58 -24.60 -4.85
N ASP A 8 17.90 -24.34 -3.74
CA ASP A 8 16.45 -24.37 -3.59
C ASP A 8 15.84 -22.99 -3.94
N HIS A 9 16.57 -21.87 -3.77
CA HIS A 9 16.13 -20.53 -4.23
C HIS A 9 16.04 -20.44 -5.76
N GLU A 10 17.08 -20.90 -6.46
CA GLU A 10 17.10 -20.92 -7.93
C GLU A 10 15.99 -21.85 -8.46
N SER A 11 15.85 -23.04 -7.85
CA SER A 11 14.81 -24.01 -8.23
C SER A 11 13.42 -23.43 -8.02
N TYR A 12 13.19 -22.75 -6.89
CA TYR A 12 11.92 -22.10 -6.60
C TYR A 12 11.57 -21.02 -7.63
N PHE A 13 12.48 -20.09 -7.92
CA PHE A 13 12.27 -19.04 -8.92
C PHE A 13 11.96 -19.62 -10.31
N ASN A 14 12.71 -20.63 -10.74
CA ASN A 14 12.44 -21.30 -12.01
C ASN A 14 11.11 -22.06 -12.02
N SER A 15 10.69 -22.64 -10.89
CA SER A 15 9.38 -23.29 -10.78
C SER A 15 8.24 -22.28 -10.96
N LEU A 16 8.34 -21.08 -10.39
CA LEU A 16 7.35 -20.01 -10.53
C LEU A 16 7.22 -19.56 -11.99
N LEU A 17 8.35 -19.38 -12.67
CA LEU A 17 8.36 -19.06 -14.11
C LEU A 17 7.71 -20.15 -14.95
N ALA A 18 7.99 -21.42 -14.64
CA ALA A 18 7.36 -22.55 -15.33
C ALA A 18 5.85 -22.54 -15.13
N VAL A 19 5.37 -22.35 -13.89
CA VAL A 19 3.93 -22.28 -13.59
C VAL A 19 3.28 -21.09 -14.31
N SER A 20 3.88 -19.89 -14.23
CA SER A 20 3.37 -18.68 -14.88
C SER A 20 3.25 -18.83 -16.41
N ALA A 21 4.22 -19.52 -17.04
CA ALA A 21 4.19 -19.77 -18.49
C ALA A 21 3.03 -20.67 -18.93
N HIS A 22 2.62 -21.64 -18.10
CA HIS A 22 1.54 -22.59 -18.43
C HIS A 22 0.15 -22.09 -17.99
N ARG A 23 0.08 -21.07 -17.13
CA ARG A 23 -1.18 -20.51 -16.63
C ARG A 23 -1.92 -19.73 -17.73
N GLN A 24 -3.17 -20.12 -18.04
CA GLN A 24 -3.98 -19.53 -19.11
C GLN A 24 -5.29 -18.89 -18.65
N ASP A 25 -5.52 -18.73 -17.34
CA ASP A 25 -6.71 -18.02 -16.87
C ASP A 25 -6.73 -16.55 -17.34
N ASP A 26 -7.94 -16.00 -17.45
CA ASP A 26 -8.19 -14.67 -18.02
C ASP A 26 -7.42 -13.56 -17.28
N VAL A 27 -7.26 -13.71 -15.95
CA VAL A 27 -6.51 -12.78 -15.10
C VAL A 27 -5.03 -12.81 -15.47
N ALA A 28 -4.42 -13.99 -15.57
CA ALA A 28 -3.04 -14.14 -16.00
C ALA A 28 -2.79 -13.64 -17.43
N VAL A 29 -3.75 -13.80 -18.34
CA VAL A 29 -3.68 -13.21 -19.69
C VAL A 29 -3.75 -11.69 -19.64
N SER A 30 -4.63 -11.12 -18.82
CA SER A 30 -4.74 -9.67 -18.62
C SER A 30 -3.44 -9.07 -18.07
N ASP A 31 -2.90 -9.66 -16.99
CA ASP A 31 -1.66 -9.20 -16.36
C ASP A 31 -0.48 -9.23 -17.32
N ARG A 32 -0.33 -10.30 -18.12
CA ARG A 32 0.72 -10.37 -19.16
C ARG A 32 0.58 -9.26 -20.20
N ARG A 33 -0.65 -8.91 -20.59
CA ARG A 33 -0.88 -7.79 -21.51
C ARG A 33 -0.53 -6.45 -20.86
N GLN A 34 -0.84 -6.25 -19.58
CA GLN A 34 -0.47 -5.04 -18.84
C GLN A 34 1.06 -4.91 -18.72
N VAL A 35 1.73 -5.96 -18.24
CA VAL A 35 3.21 -6.02 -18.15
C VAL A 35 3.86 -5.72 -19.50
N ALA A 36 3.38 -6.32 -20.60
CA ALA A 36 3.93 -6.07 -21.93
C ALA A 36 3.75 -4.62 -22.41
N ARG A 37 2.69 -3.92 -21.97
CA ARG A 37 2.49 -2.50 -22.29
C ARG A 37 3.42 -1.58 -21.49
N ASP A 38 3.72 -1.93 -20.25
CA ASP A 38 4.52 -1.09 -19.35
C ASP A 38 6.03 -1.33 -19.49
N LEU A 39 6.44 -2.52 -19.91
CA LEU A 39 7.85 -2.92 -20.07
C LEU A 39 8.71 -1.85 -20.79
N PRO A 40 8.31 -1.33 -21.97
CA PRO A 40 9.14 -0.37 -22.69
C PRO A 40 9.26 0.98 -21.97
N ARG A 41 8.24 1.38 -21.20
CA ARG A 41 8.20 2.66 -20.48
C ARG A 41 8.92 2.60 -19.13
N SER A 42 9.12 1.39 -18.60
CA SER A 42 9.76 1.14 -17.30
C SER A 42 11.15 1.78 -17.20
N TRP A 43 11.87 1.82 -18.33
CA TRP A 43 13.25 2.33 -18.39
C TRP A 43 13.36 3.85 -18.39
N ASN A 44 12.27 4.59 -18.62
CA ASN A 44 12.31 6.04 -18.66
C ASN A 44 12.57 6.67 -17.28
N GLY A 45 12.14 6.01 -16.20
CA GLY A 45 12.35 6.46 -14.83
C GLY A 45 13.60 5.87 -14.17
N LEU A 46 14.27 4.93 -14.85
CA LEU A 46 15.45 4.23 -14.34
C LEU A 46 16.74 4.91 -14.79
N PRO A 47 17.88 4.58 -14.17
CA PRO A 47 19.16 5.15 -14.56
C PRO A 47 19.47 4.88 -16.03
N PRO A 48 20.07 5.85 -16.75
CA PRO A 48 20.28 5.72 -18.19
C PRO A 48 21.20 4.53 -18.50
N LEU A 49 20.69 3.61 -19.32
CA LEU A 49 21.40 2.46 -19.87
C LEU A 49 21.64 2.66 -21.37
N GLN A 50 22.67 2.01 -21.93
CA GLN A 50 22.80 1.97 -23.38
C GLN A 50 21.63 1.19 -23.99
N ARG A 51 21.13 1.62 -25.15
CA ARG A 51 19.99 0.97 -25.83
C ARG A 51 20.19 -0.53 -26.09
N SER A 52 21.44 -0.95 -26.30
CA SER A 52 21.80 -2.37 -26.46
C SER A 52 21.59 -3.18 -25.19
N ASP A 53 21.77 -2.57 -24.02
CA ASP A 53 21.66 -3.24 -22.72
C ASP A 53 20.20 -3.29 -22.27
N THR A 54 19.43 -2.23 -22.51
CA THR A 54 17.98 -2.22 -22.28
C THR A 54 17.29 -3.38 -22.99
N ARG A 55 17.63 -3.65 -24.26
CA ARG A 55 17.05 -4.77 -25.03
C ARG A 55 17.38 -6.14 -24.45
N LYS A 56 18.52 -6.29 -23.77
CA LYS A 56 18.91 -7.56 -23.13
C LYS A 56 18.23 -7.73 -21.77
N LEU A 57 18.04 -6.64 -21.04
CA LEU A 57 17.47 -6.61 -19.69
C LEU A 57 15.93 -6.62 -19.68
N GLU A 58 15.29 -6.09 -20.72
CA GLU A 58 13.82 -6.02 -20.81
C GLU A 58 13.13 -7.39 -20.64
N PRO A 59 13.57 -8.48 -21.30
CA PRO A 59 13.01 -9.81 -21.03
C PRO A 59 13.24 -10.31 -19.60
N MET A 60 14.33 -9.88 -18.94
CA MET A 60 14.65 -10.25 -17.55
C MET A 60 13.66 -9.58 -16.60
N LEU A 61 13.42 -8.28 -16.80
CA LEU A 61 12.46 -7.50 -16.04
C LEU A 61 11.05 -8.10 -16.10
N GLY A 62 10.60 -8.51 -17.30
CA GLY A 62 9.32 -9.20 -17.47
C GLY A 62 9.25 -10.51 -16.68
N ARG A 63 10.31 -11.33 -16.73
CA ARG A 63 10.39 -12.60 -15.99
C ARG A 63 10.34 -12.40 -14.47
N ILE A 64 11.05 -11.40 -13.95
CA ILE A 64 11.03 -11.06 -12.52
C ILE A 64 9.61 -10.74 -12.06
N MET A 65 8.88 -9.89 -12.80
CA MET A 65 7.49 -9.55 -12.46
C MET A 65 6.56 -10.75 -12.57
N TYR A 66 6.66 -11.56 -13.63
CA TYR A 66 5.84 -12.77 -13.79
C TYR A 66 6.06 -13.76 -12.66
N ALA A 67 7.30 -13.97 -12.24
CA ALA A 67 7.61 -14.84 -11.12
C ALA A 67 7.04 -14.29 -9.80
N TYR A 68 7.13 -12.98 -9.56
CA TYR A 68 6.62 -12.36 -8.34
C TYR A 68 5.08 -12.42 -8.24
N ILE A 69 4.38 -12.12 -9.32
CA ILE A 69 2.91 -12.26 -9.36
C ILE A 69 2.51 -13.72 -9.14
N GLU A 70 3.22 -14.67 -9.76
CA GLU A 70 2.93 -16.10 -9.56
C GLU A 70 3.26 -16.56 -8.14
N ARG A 71 4.27 -15.97 -7.48
CA ARG A 71 4.53 -16.20 -6.05
C ARG A 71 3.30 -15.81 -5.23
N GLY A 72 2.73 -14.63 -5.44
CA GLY A 72 1.52 -14.25 -4.72
C GLY A 72 0.34 -15.17 -5.02
N ARG A 73 0.15 -15.63 -6.27
CA ARG A 73 -0.90 -16.61 -6.63
C ARG A 73 -0.70 -18.00 -6.04
N THR A 74 0.55 -18.44 -5.86
CA THR A 74 0.86 -19.77 -5.31
C THR A 74 0.79 -19.78 -3.79
N VAL A 75 1.19 -18.68 -3.15
CA VAL A 75 1.05 -18.48 -1.70
C VAL A 75 -0.36 -18.06 -1.30
N CYS A 76 -1.15 -17.52 -2.24
CA CYS A 76 -2.59 -17.29 -2.12
C CYS A 76 -3.37 -18.40 -2.85
N PRO A 77 -3.40 -19.64 -2.33
CA PRO A 77 -4.20 -20.68 -2.94
C PRO A 77 -5.67 -20.29 -2.81
N LYS A 78 -6.37 -20.07 -3.92
CA LYS A 78 -7.83 -20.31 -3.90
C LYS A 78 -8.21 -21.75 -4.19
N SER A 79 -7.28 -22.66 -4.44
CA SER A 79 -7.56 -23.75 -5.38
C SER A 79 -8.41 -24.93 -4.89
N ARG A 80 -9.28 -24.79 -3.86
CA ARG A 80 -10.38 -25.74 -3.63
C ARG A 80 -11.62 -25.27 -2.82
N ALA A 81 -11.61 -24.12 -2.15
CA ALA A 81 -12.64 -23.79 -1.14
C ALA A 81 -13.37 -22.45 -1.35
N LEU A 82 -13.39 -21.92 -2.57
CA LEU A 82 -14.48 -21.06 -2.99
C LEU A 82 -15.32 -21.86 -3.97
N GLY A 83 -16.16 -22.73 -3.42
CA GLY A 83 -17.33 -23.24 -4.11
C GLY A 83 -18.32 -22.12 -4.36
N MET A 84 -17.96 -21.18 -5.25
CA MET A 84 -18.95 -20.51 -6.10
C MET A 84 -19.47 -21.53 -7.10
N SER A 85 -20.19 -22.52 -6.58
CA SER A 85 -21.00 -23.42 -7.38
C SER A 85 -22.28 -22.67 -7.73
N ARG A 86 -22.26 -22.00 -8.88
CA ARG A 86 -23.42 -22.11 -9.76
C ARG A 86 -23.00 -22.03 -11.23
N PRO A 87 -23.20 -23.10 -12.02
CA PRO A 87 -23.24 -22.98 -13.46
C PRO A 87 -24.57 -22.33 -13.80
N VAL A 88 -24.58 -21.07 -14.25
CA VAL A 88 -25.76 -20.48 -14.88
C VAL A 88 -25.35 -19.92 -16.23
N ALA A 89 -25.86 -20.59 -17.26
CA ALA A 89 -25.83 -20.12 -18.62
C ALA A 89 -26.68 -18.85 -18.74
N SER A 90 -26.05 -17.67 -18.76
CA SER A 90 -26.61 -16.47 -19.39
C SER A 90 -25.53 -15.40 -19.58
N PRO A 91 -25.37 -14.84 -20.79
CA PRO A 91 -24.24 -14.00 -21.15
C PRO A 91 -24.50 -12.51 -20.87
N THR A 92 -24.65 -12.09 -19.61
CA THR A 92 -24.69 -10.65 -19.24
C THR A 92 -24.48 -10.44 -17.73
N ALA A 93 -23.24 -10.47 -17.25
CA ALA A 93 -22.83 -9.86 -15.97
C ALA A 93 -21.30 -9.87 -15.88
N GLY A 94 -20.71 -8.72 -15.54
CA GLY A 94 -19.27 -8.47 -15.54
C GLY A 94 -18.48 -9.32 -14.55
N GLY A 95 -17.22 -9.57 -14.90
CA GLY A 95 -16.31 -10.45 -14.20
C GLY A 95 -15.99 -10.00 -12.78
N TRP A 96 -16.10 -10.94 -11.85
CA TRP A 96 -15.66 -10.81 -10.47
C TRP A 96 -14.13 -10.90 -10.45
N GLY A 97 -13.45 -9.77 -10.22
CA GLY A 97 -11.99 -9.76 -10.02
C GLY A 97 -11.62 -10.18 -8.60
N LEU A 98 -10.50 -10.87 -8.49
CA LEU A 98 -9.90 -11.35 -7.24
C LEU A 98 -9.22 -10.18 -6.49
N PRO A 99 -9.18 -10.18 -5.14
CA PRO A 99 -8.34 -9.23 -4.42
C PRO A 99 -6.88 -9.43 -4.84
N ALA A 100 -6.22 -8.33 -5.20
CA ALA A 100 -4.87 -8.38 -5.74
C ALA A 100 -3.82 -8.68 -4.66
N THR A 101 -4.17 -8.66 -3.38
CA THR A 101 -3.31 -9.03 -2.25
C THR A 101 -3.83 -10.24 -1.48
N SER A 102 -2.94 -11.19 -1.21
CA SER A 102 -3.20 -12.32 -0.31
C SER A 102 -3.38 -11.87 1.14
N ALA A 103 -3.84 -12.78 2.01
CA ALA A 103 -3.87 -12.56 3.47
C ALA A 103 -2.49 -12.24 4.10
N LYS A 104 -1.39 -12.34 3.34
CA LYS A 104 -0.02 -11.94 3.71
C LYS A 104 0.48 -10.69 3.00
N GLY A 105 -0.38 -9.93 2.31
CA GLY A 105 0.02 -8.75 1.51
C GLY A 105 0.68 -9.09 0.16
N LEU A 106 0.85 -10.37 -0.18
CA LEU A 106 1.49 -10.76 -1.46
C LEU A 106 0.61 -10.47 -2.68
N LEU A 107 1.20 -9.89 -3.72
CA LEU A 107 0.52 -9.54 -4.96
C LEU A 107 0.18 -10.76 -5.83
N ALA A 108 -1.11 -11.00 -6.05
CA ALA A 108 -1.65 -12.04 -6.92
C ALA A 108 -2.02 -11.55 -8.34
N GLY A 109 -1.84 -10.24 -8.60
CA GLY A 109 -2.04 -9.59 -9.89
C GLY A 109 -0.97 -8.55 -10.17
N TYR A 110 -0.96 -7.97 -11.39
CA TYR A 110 -0.03 -6.90 -11.74
C TYR A 110 -0.64 -5.52 -11.42
N PRO A 111 -0.13 -4.78 -10.43
CA PRO A 111 -0.40 -3.36 -10.33
C PRO A 111 0.55 -2.59 -11.25
N GLN A 112 0.04 -1.54 -11.90
CA GLN A 112 0.90 -0.53 -12.53
C GLN A 112 1.90 -0.02 -11.48
N GLY A 113 3.12 0.33 -11.87
CA GLY A 113 4.15 0.81 -10.92
C GLY A 113 5.09 -0.28 -10.39
N LEU A 114 4.64 -1.54 -10.30
CA LEU A 114 5.52 -2.67 -9.92
C LEU A 114 6.74 -2.80 -10.86
N ASN A 115 6.56 -2.45 -12.13
CA ASN A 115 7.59 -2.43 -13.14
C ASN A 115 8.76 -1.50 -12.82
N PHE A 116 8.52 -0.36 -12.18
CA PHE A 116 9.57 0.56 -11.77
C PHE A 116 10.39 -0.04 -10.62
N MET A 117 9.73 -0.56 -9.58
CA MET A 117 10.41 -1.18 -8.44
C MET A 117 11.22 -2.41 -8.86
N ALA A 118 10.63 -3.30 -9.67
CA ALA A 118 11.32 -4.45 -10.22
C ALA A 118 12.54 -4.04 -11.07
N GLY A 119 12.42 -2.97 -11.85
CA GLY A 119 13.50 -2.40 -12.62
C GLY A 119 14.62 -1.85 -11.74
N MET A 120 14.29 -1.13 -10.67
CA MET A 120 15.28 -0.61 -9.73
C MET A 120 15.98 -1.74 -8.96
N CYS A 121 15.25 -2.78 -8.52
CA CYS A 121 15.85 -3.99 -7.94
C CYS A 121 16.84 -4.66 -8.90
N LEU A 122 16.50 -4.72 -10.21
CA LEU A 122 17.41 -5.24 -11.23
C LEU A 122 18.66 -4.37 -11.39
N MET A 123 18.54 -3.04 -11.29
CA MET A 123 19.68 -2.12 -11.30
C MET A 123 20.58 -2.30 -10.08
N VAL A 124 20.00 -2.36 -8.88
CA VAL A 124 20.70 -2.60 -7.61
C VAL A 124 21.39 -3.97 -7.60
N ALA A 125 20.78 -4.99 -8.22
CA ALA A 125 21.40 -6.31 -8.40
C ALA A 125 22.64 -6.30 -9.34
N GLY A 126 22.95 -5.16 -9.96
CA GLY A 126 24.16 -4.98 -10.76
C GLY A 126 23.94 -5.04 -12.27
N ALA A 127 22.69 -4.90 -12.76
CA ALA A 127 22.40 -4.96 -14.20
C ALA A 127 23.17 -3.94 -15.04
N LYS A 128 23.53 -2.78 -14.47
CA LYS A 128 24.37 -1.75 -15.11
C LYS A 128 25.75 -2.28 -15.53
N TRP A 129 26.29 -3.24 -14.80
CA TRP A 129 27.65 -3.78 -14.99
C TRP A 129 27.62 -5.20 -15.57
N TRP A 130 26.46 -5.66 -16.02
CA TRP A 130 26.26 -7.03 -16.43
C TRP A 130 26.96 -7.33 -17.76
N ASP A 131 27.93 -8.24 -17.74
CA ASP A 131 28.75 -8.62 -18.88
C ASP A 131 28.11 -9.69 -19.80
N GLY A 132 26.85 -10.05 -19.52
CA GLY A 132 26.13 -11.11 -20.24
C GLY A 132 26.29 -12.51 -19.63
N ARG A 133 27.19 -12.71 -18.66
CA ARG A 133 27.39 -14.00 -17.98
C ARG A 133 26.47 -14.12 -16.75
N SER A 134 26.09 -15.34 -16.39
CA SER A 134 25.28 -15.59 -15.17
C SER A 134 23.93 -14.86 -15.12
N LYS A 135 23.25 -14.75 -16.28
CA LYS A 135 21.90 -14.19 -16.43
C LYS A 135 20.94 -14.62 -15.30
N LYS A 136 20.98 -15.91 -14.96
CA LYS A 136 20.11 -16.53 -13.95
C LYS A 136 20.31 -15.93 -12.56
N THR A 137 21.57 -15.75 -12.15
CA THR A 137 21.92 -15.19 -10.85
C THR A 137 21.45 -13.74 -10.71
N LEU A 138 21.55 -12.95 -11.79
CA LEU A 138 21.08 -11.56 -11.80
C LEU A 138 19.54 -11.48 -11.69
N GLU A 139 18.82 -12.29 -12.47
CA GLU A 139 17.34 -12.40 -12.39
C GLU A 139 16.87 -12.81 -10.99
N GLU A 140 17.48 -13.86 -10.44
CA GLU A 140 17.14 -14.40 -9.13
C GLU A 140 17.42 -13.38 -8.01
N THR A 141 18.57 -12.72 -8.05
CA THR A 141 18.92 -11.70 -7.05
C THR A 141 17.93 -10.54 -7.09
N ALA A 142 17.61 -10.05 -8.29
CA ALA A 142 16.63 -8.97 -8.46
C ALA A 142 15.23 -9.39 -7.99
N PHE A 143 14.83 -10.64 -8.23
CA PHE A 143 13.57 -11.19 -7.74
C PHE A 143 13.51 -11.23 -6.21
N TRP A 144 14.55 -11.70 -5.53
CA TRP A 144 14.56 -11.73 -4.07
C TRP A 144 14.68 -10.35 -3.44
N LEU A 145 15.38 -9.41 -4.08
CA LEU A 145 15.38 -8.00 -3.67
C LEU A 145 13.98 -7.38 -3.78
N LEU A 146 13.25 -7.66 -4.87
CA LEU A 146 11.88 -7.20 -5.02
C LEU A 146 10.96 -7.82 -3.95
N ALA A 147 11.10 -9.11 -3.68
CA ALA A 147 10.35 -9.78 -2.64
C ALA A 147 10.64 -9.17 -1.26
N ALA A 148 11.91 -9.01 -0.88
CA ALA A 148 12.28 -8.40 0.39
C ALA A 148 11.78 -6.95 0.51
N LEU A 149 11.87 -6.17 -0.58
CA LEU A 149 11.35 -4.81 -0.61
C LEU A 149 9.84 -4.77 -0.30
N LEU A 150 9.04 -5.57 -0.99
CA LEU A 150 7.58 -5.52 -0.90
C LEU A 150 7.02 -6.26 0.31
N GLU A 151 7.70 -7.31 0.78
CA GLU A 151 7.23 -8.19 1.86
C GLU A 151 7.75 -7.74 3.23
N ASP A 152 8.99 -7.23 3.31
CA ASP A 152 9.68 -6.99 4.58
C ASP A 152 10.01 -5.50 4.83
N VAL A 153 10.16 -4.68 3.78
CA VAL A 153 10.59 -3.28 3.91
C VAL A 153 9.42 -2.31 3.85
N LEU A 154 8.56 -2.45 2.84
CA LEU A 154 7.38 -1.59 2.65
C LEU A 154 6.20 -2.07 3.50
N ASP A 155 5.14 -1.27 3.51
CA ASP A 155 3.83 -1.73 3.99
C ASP A 155 3.39 -2.97 3.17
N PRO A 156 2.98 -4.08 3.78
CA PRO A 156 2.43 -5.24 3.06
C PRO A 156 1.25 -4.88 2.14
N ASP A 157 0.53 -3.81 2.47
CA ASP A 157 -0.57 -3.28 1.67
C ASP A 157 -0.12 -2.15 0.73
N PHE A 158 1.19 -1.98 0.47
CA PHE A 158 1.73 -0.87 -0.33
C PHE A 158 1.03 -0.72 -1.68
N PHE A 159 0.94 -1.82 -2.41
CA PHE A 159 0.19 -1.97 -3.66
C PHE A 159 -1.22 -2.55 -3.42
N GLY A 160 -1.54 -2.84 -2.15
CA GLY A 160 -2.76 -3.47 -1.68
C GLY A 160 -3.97 -2.95 -2.42
N ALA A 161 -4.75 -3.89 -2.96
CA ALA A 161 -5.88 -3.52 -3.78
C ALA A 161 -7.10 -4.42 -3.67
N ASP A 162 -8.22 -3.70 -3.69
CA ASP A 162 -9.40 -4.00 -4.50
C ASP A 162 -10.30 -5.14 -4.03
N VAL A 163 -11.31 -4.74 -3.25
CA VAL A 163 -12.47 -5.56 -2.86
C VAL A 163 -13.44 -5.78 -4.04
N ARG A 164 -13.34 -4.99 -5.13
CA ARG A 164 -14.33 -4.95 -6.22
C ARG A 164 -13.92 -5.71 -7.47
N GLY A 165 -12.64 -6.04 -7.62
CA GLY A 165 -12.13 -6.69 -8.82
C GLY A 165 -12.15 -5.80 -10.06
N ASP A 166 -12.22 -4.47 -9.89
CA ASP A 166 -12.24 -3.45 -10.94
C ASP A 166 -10.89 -2.72 -11.12
N GLN A 167 -9.86 -3.14 -10.37
CA GLN A 167 -8.52 -2.55 -10.31
C GLN A 167 -8.46 -1.09 -9.84
N GLN A 168 -9.51 -0.54 -9.21
CA GLN A 168 -9.54 0.90 -8.84
C GLN A 168 -8.96 1.22 -7.47
N MET A 169 -8.94 0.29 -6.52
CA MET A 169 -8.43 0.54 -5.16
C MET A 169 -6.95 0.17 -5.03
N ALA A 170 -6.12 0.57 -5.98
CA ALA A 170 -4.68 0.30 -5.89
C ALA A 170 -4.02 1.17 -4.80
N TYR A 171 -3.01 0.61 -4.16
CA TYR A 171 -2.09 1.31 -3.27
C TYR A 171 -2.59 1.76 -1.89
N ILE A 172 -3.44 0.98 -1.21
CA ILE A 172 -3.97 1.38 0.12
C ILE A 172 -2.84 1.80 1.08
N GLY A 173 -1.77 1.02 1.17
CA GLY A 173 -0.59 1.33 1.98
C GLY A 173 0.17 2.55 1.45
N GLY A 174 0.42 2.63 0.13
CA GLY A 174 1.05 3.81 -0.49
C GLY A 174 0.30 5.11 -0.19
N LEU A 175 -1.02 5.09 -0.31
CA LEU A 175 -1.90 6.22 -0.03
C LEU A 175 -1.98 6.53 1.47
N GLY A 176 -1.98 5.51 2.33
CA GLY A 176 -1.88 5.69 3.79
C GLY A 176 -0.60 6.44 4.18
N MET A 177 0.54 6.05 3.61
CA MET A 177 1.81 6.76 3.81
C MET A 177 1.77 8.19 3.26
N ARG A 178 1.18 8.39 2.07
CA ARG A 178 1.00 9.73 1.49
C ARG A 178 0.15 10.63 2.38
N SER A 179 -0.91 10.11 3.01
CA SER A 179 -1.73 10.88 3.96
C SER A 179 -0.95 11.32 5.19
N ILE A 180 -0.12 10.43 5.76
CA ILE A 180 0.77 10.75 6.86
C ILE A 180 1.76 11.87 6.49
N ILE A 181 2.33 11.81 5.28
CA ILE A 181 3.25 12.85 4.81
C ILE A 181 2.54 14.20 4.74
N LEU A 182 1.30 14.25 4.24
CA LEU A 182 0.56 15.51 4.19
C LEU A 182 0.21 16.07 5.58
N GLU A 183 -0.16 15.21 6.52
CA GLU A 183 -0.44 15.65 7.90
C GLU A 183 0.78 16.27 8.55
N HIS A 184 1.96 15.70 8.32
CA HIS A 184 3.21 16.24 8.87
C HIS A 184 3.79 17.38 8.01
N ALA A 185 3.37 17.55 6.76
CA ALA A 185 3.94 18.54 5.85
C ALA A 185 3.71 19.98 6.31
N GLU A 186 2.67 20.27 7.11
CA GLU A 186 2.46 21.59 7.72
C GLU A 186 3.64 22.01 8.61
N GLU A 187 4.19 21.08 9.41
CA GLU A 187 5.30 21.36 10.33
C GLU A 187 6.60 21.69 9.60
N TYR A 188 6.79 21.09 8.42
CA TYR A 188 8.00 21.24 7.61
C TYR A 188 7.87 22.29 6.50
N CYS A 189 6.64 22.70 6.16
CA CYS A 189 6.34 23.70 5.16
C CYS A 189 5.33 24.74 5.68
N PRO A 190 5.61 25.43 6.79
CA PRO A 190 4.64 26.30 7.47
C PRO A 190 4.28 27.54 6.64
N THR A 191 5.20 28.09 5.86
CA THR A 191 4.91 29.26 5.01
C THR A 191 4.02 28.85 3.85
N LEU A 192 4.34 27.76 3.16
CA LEU A 192 3.48 27.22 2.11
C LEU A 192 2.07 26.92 2.64
N PHE A 193 1.96 26.23 3.77
CA PHE A 193 0.68 25.91 4.38
C PHE A 193 -0.11 27.16 4.75
N SER A 194 0.52 28.11 5.44
CA SER A 194 -0.14 29.34 5.90
C SER A 194 -0.51 30.30 4.78
N PHE A 195 0.05 30.18 3.58
CA PHE A 195 -0.29 31.02 2.42
C PHE A 195 -1.33 30.35 1.51
N MET A 196 -1.25 29.03 1.31
CA MET A 196 -2.21 28.28 0.49
C MET A 196 -3.51 27.97 1.25
N GLY A 197 -3.43 27.75 2.56
CA GLY A 197 -4.55 27.21 3.36
C GLY A 197 -4.63 25.69 3.26
N GLY A 198 -5.19 25.04 4.29
CA GLY A 198 -5.08 23.59 4.48
C GLY A 198 -5.64 22.74 3.33
N GLU A 199 -6.84 23.07 2.82
CA GLU A 199 -7.48 22.29 1.75
C GLU A 199 -6.73 22.42 0.41
N ALA A 200 -6.34 23.64 0.02
CA ALA A 200 -5.57 23.87 -1.20
C ALA A 200 -4.15 23.26 -1.09
N PHE A 201 -3.50 23.39 0.07
CA PHE A 201 -2.20 22.78 0.34
C PHE A 201 -2.24 21.25 0.19
N ALA A 202 -3.20 20.58 0.83
CA ALA A 202 -3.36 19.13 0.75
C ALA A 202 -3.71 18.66 -0.67
N SER A 203 -4.57 19.39 -1.38
CA SER A 203 -4.94 19.09 -2.78
C SER A 203 -3.75 19.25 -3.74
N SER A 204 -3.02 20.36 -3.64
CA SER A 204 -1.88 20.69 -4.50
C SER A 204 -0.70 19.72 -4.30
N LEU A 205 -0.29 19.48 -3.05
CA LEU A 205 0.84 18.58 -2.77
C LEU A 205 0.45 17.11 -2.91
N GLY A 206 -0.83 16.78 -2.77
CA GLY A 206 -1.34 15.44 -2.93
C GLY A 206 -0.88 14.74 -4.20
N ASN A 207 -1.02 15.42 -5.34
CA ASN A 207 -0.62 14.87 -6.64
C ASN A 207 0.90 14.67 -6.78
N VAL A 208 1.70 15.52 -6.12
CA VAL A 208 3.17 15.39 -6.08
C VAL A 208 3.55 14.16 -5.30
N LEU A 209 2.94 14.00 -4.12
CA LEU A 209 3.21 12.88 -3.23
C LEU A 209 2.72 11.56 -3.80
N ASP A 210 1.61 11.52 -4.53
CA ASP A 210 1.17 10.31 -5.22
C ASP A 210 2.25 9.85 -6.20
N GLN A 211 2.86 10.77 -6.97
CA GLN A 211 3.95 10.40 -7.87
C GLN A 211 5.18 9.92 -7.09
N TRP A 212 5.59 10.66 -6.04
CA TRP A 212 6.81 10.36 -5.29
C TRP A 212 6.71 9.07 -4.50
N VAL A 213 5.64 8.88 -3.71
CA VAL A 213 5.47 7.74 -2.81
C VAL A 213 5.16 6.48 -3.60
N LEU A 214 4.20 6.52 -4.54
CA LEU A 214 3.77 5.31 -5.26
C LEU A 214 4.83 4.78 -6.23
N SER A 215 5.79 5.63 -6.65
CA SER A 215 6.95 5.21 -7.45
C SER A 215 8.23 5.01 -6.63
N LEU A 216 8.21 5.23 -5.31
CA LEU A 216 9.42 5.32 -4.47
C LEU A 216 10.51 6.21 -5.09
N PHE A 217 10.10 7.39 -5.55
CA PHE A 217 10.90 8.42 -6.20
C PHE A 217 11.55 8.03 -7.54
N ILE A 218 11.24 6.85 -8.10
CA ILE A 218 11.75 6.42 -9.39
C ILE A 218 11.23 7.38 -10.48
N GLY A 219 12.15 7.98 -11.23
CA GLY A 219 11.83 9.01 -12.23
C GLY A 219 11.42 10.37 -11.66
N CYS A 220 11.50 10.56 -10.33
CA CYS A 220 11.17 11.82 -9.66
C CYS A 220 12.39 12.54 -9.08
N ALA A 221 13.46 11.80 -8.77
CA ALA A 221 14.71 12.33 -8.25
C ALA A 221 15.92 11.84 -9.07
N PRO A 222 17.05 12.57 -9.06
CA PRO A 222 18.29 12.12 -9.64
C PRO A 222 18.72 10.76 -9.09
N HIS A 223 19.28 9.93 -9.97
CA HIS A 223 19.66 8.56 -9.62
C HIS A 223 20.56 8.46 -8.38
N ARG A 224 21.51 9.38 -8.21
CA ARG A 224 22.40 9.40 -7.04
C ARG A 224 21.66 9.53 -5.71
N LEU A 225 20.63 10.38 -5.63
CA LEU A 225 19.78 10.51 -4.45
C LEU A 225 18.90 9.27 -4.26
N LEU A 226 18.43 8.69 -5.37
CA LEU A 226 17.66 7.47 -5.35
C LEU A 226 18.50 6.28 -4.85
N GLU A 227 19.78 6.17 -5.21
CA GLU A 227 20.70 5.16 -4.67
C GLU A 227 20.82 5.30 -3.15
N HIS A 228 21.01 6.52 -2.63
CA HIS A 228 21.04 6.77 -1.19
C HIS A 228 19.73 6.37 -0.47
N LEU A 229 18.58 6.74 -1.03
CA LEU A 229 17.28 6.33 -0.48
C LEU A 229 17.16 4.79 -0.46
N TRP A 230 17.55 4.13 -1.55
CA TRP A 230 17.42 2.67 -1.68
C TRP A 230 18.42 1.90 -0.82
N ASP A 231 19.64 2.42 -0.59
CA ASP A 231 20.55 1.90 0.42
C ASP A 231 19.91 1.97 1.82
N HIS A 232 19.27 3.10 2.13
CA HIS A 232 18.47 3.28 3.34
C HIS A 232 17.15 2.50 3.35
N LEU A 233 16.77 1.79 2.30
CA LEU A 233 15.63 0.84 2.33
C LEU A 233 16.13 -0.61 2.46
N LEU A 234 17.22 -0.97 1.79
CA LEU A 234 17.64 -2.37 1.62
C LEU A 234 18.77 -2.82 2.57
N LEU A 235 19.65 -1.92 3.02
CA LEU A 235 20.83 -2.28 3.82
C LEU A 235 20.59 -2.02 5.31
N PRO A 236 21.18 -2.75 6.26
CA PRO A 236 21.03 -2.43 7.69
C PRO A 236 21.33 -0.95 7.98
N SER A 237 20.44 -0.29 8.74
CA SER A 237 20.55 1.14 9.04
C SER A 237 20.72 1.36 10.54
N PRO A 238 21.51 2.36 10.98
CA PRO A 238 21.59 2.70 12.41
C PRO A 238 20.24 3.17 12.98
N TYR A 239 19.34 3.66 12.12
CA TYR A 239 17.98 4.08 12.49
C TYR A 239 17.00 2.90 12.60
N HIS A 240 17.37 1.77 12.02
CA HIS A 240 16.63 0.50 12.07
C HIS A 240 17.64 -0.63 12.24
N PRO A 241 18.24 -0.77 13.44
CA PRO A 241 19.22 -1.82 13.69
C PRO A 241 18.56 -3.16 13.35
N THR A 242 19.25 -3.97 12.54
CA THR A 242 18.79 -5.27 12.07
C THR A 242 18.05 -5.98 13.18
N GLU A 243 16.82 -6.42 12.89
CA GLU A 243 15.99 -7.22 13.81
C GLU A 243 16.84 -8.33 14.41
N SER A 244 17.36 -8.08 15.62
CA SER A 244 17.95 -9.11 16.43
C SER A 244 16.80 -9.96 16.90
N LYS A 245 16.58 -11.03 16.13
CA LYS A 245 15.74 -12.20 16.42
C LYS A 245 14.26 -12.05 16.06
N MET A 246 13.92 -12.80 15.00
CA MET A 246 13.00 -13.93 15.11
C MET A 246 11.58 -13.54 15.54
N MET A 247 10.66 -13.48 14.58
CA MET A 247 9.31 -14.08 14.66
C MET A 247 8.83 -14.37 16.10
N ARG A 248 8.60 -13.33 16.90
CA ARG A 248 7.89 -13.39 18.18
C ARG A 248 7.23 -12.05 18.43
N ARG A 249 5.90 -12.09 18.33
CA ARG A 249 4.90 -11.18 18.91
C ARG A 249 5.52 -10.04 19.76
N GLY A 250 5.73 -8.91 19.11
CA GLY A 250 5.67 -7.58 19.69
C GLY A 250 4.60 -6.77 18.93
N PRO A 251 4.18 -5.58 19.41
CA PRO A 251 3.35 -4.68 18.62
C PRO A 251 4.00 -4.44 17.25
N ALA A 252 3.19 -4.32 16.19
CA ALA A 252 3.66 -4.18 14.82
C ALA A 252 4.73 -3.08 14.75
N VAL A 253 5.98 -3.47 14.48
CA VAL A 253 7.08 -2.54 14.27
C VAL A 253 6.79 -1.82 12.96
N ALA A 254 6.94 -0.50 12.97
CA ALA A 254 6.68 0.32 11.80
C ALA A 254 7.52 -0.17 10.60
N PRO A 255 6.92 -0.34 9.41
CA PRO A 255 7.68 -0.67 8.22
C PRO A 255 8.79 0.36 8.01
N ARG A 256 10.01 -0.11 7.77
CA ARG A 256 11.14 0.77 7.49
C ARG A 256 10.85 1.72 6.32
N GLY A 257 10.18 1.19 5.30
CA GLY A 257 9.76 1.94 4.11
C GLY A 257 8.89 3.14 4.43
N LEU A 258 8.00 3.03 5.43
CA LEU A 258 7.18 4.15 5.89
C LEU A 258 8.06 5.31 6.35
N ILE A 259 8.99 5.06 7.27
CA ILE A 259 9.80 6.12 7.87
C ILE A 259 10.73 6.74 6.81
N MET A 260 11.39 5.92 6.00
CA MET A 260 12.30 6.43 4.96
C MET A 260 11.56 7.22 3.89
N ALA A 261 10.42 6.72 3.40
CA ALA A 261 9.63 7.44 2.40
C ALA A 261 9.04 8.73 2.98
N CYS A 262 8.54 8.72 4.22
CA CYS A 262 8.04 9.91 4.90
C CYS A 262 9.13 10.97 5.06
N SER A 263 10.26 10.61 5.66
CA SER A 263 11.34 11.56 5.91
C SER A 263 11.94 12.13 4.64
N PHE A 264 12.15 11.30 3.61
CA PHE A 264 12.67 11.78 2.33
C PHE A 264 11.67 12.69 1.61
N SER A 265 10.37 12.39 1.68
CA SER A 265 9.33 13.25 1.09
C SER A 265 9.20 14.59 1.79
N LEU A 266 9.21 14.60 3.12
CA LEU A 266 9.18 15.84 3.91
C LEU A 266 10.45 16.68 3.69
N ALA A 267 11.62 16.04 3.60
CA ALA A 267 12.87 16.73 3.25
C ALA A 267 12.80 17.33 1.85
N ALA A 268 12.30 16.59 0.86
CA ALA A 268 12.13 17.11 -0.50
C ALA A 268 11.13 18.27 -0.56
N LEU A 269 10.00 18.19 0.17
CA LEU A 269 9.04 19.31 0.26
C LEU A 269 9.67 20.54 0.93
N CYS A 270 10.44 20.36 2.01
CA CYS A 270 11.13 21.45 2.70
C CYS A 270 12.17 22.12 1.78
N CYS A 271 13.10 21.32 1.23
CA CYS A 271 14.21 21.83 0.43
C CYS A 271 13.78 22.36 -0.95
N CYS A 272 12.80 21.73 -1.60
CA CYS A 272 12.35 22.15 -2.94
C CYS A 272 11.17 23.13 -2.89
N GLY A 273 10.39 23.11 -1.81
CA GLY A 273 9.21 23.93 -1.61
C GLY A 273 9.48 25.08 -0.65
N GLU A 274 9.45 24.79 0.66
CA GLU A 274 9.46 25.80 1.71
C GLU A 274 10.66 26.75 1.59
N GLU A 275 11.88 26.22 1.59
CA GLU A 275 13.11 27.02 1.54
C GLU A 275 13.22 27.85 0.25
N HIS A 276 12.58 27.41 -0.84
CA HIS A 276 12.68 28.08 -2.13
C HIS A 276 11.58 29.12 -2.35
N TYR A 277 10.36 28.84 -1.89
CA TYR A 277 9.18 29.65 -2.21
C TYR A 277 8.71 30.54 -1.07
N ALA A 278 9.20 30.38 0.16
CA ALA A 278 8.75 31.16 1.33
C ALA A 278 8.78 32.68 1.10
N GLU A 279 9.77 33.19 0.34
CA GLU A 279 9.90 34.61 0.02
C GLU A 279 9.56 34.97 -1.44
N SER A 280 9.00 34.03 -2.20
CA SER A 280 8.68 34.21 -3.61
C SER A 280 7.44 35.08 -3.83
N ASP A 281 7.42 35.82 -4.94
CA ASP A 281 6.25 36.61 -5.33
C ASP A 281 5.07 35.72 -5.73
N VAL A 282 5.34 34.53 -6.31
CA VAL A 282 4.32 33.55 -6.68
C VAL A 282 3.54 33.09 -5.44
N LEU A 283 4.21 32.78 -4.33
CA LEU A 283 3.52 32.39 -3.09
C LEU A 283 2.72 33.55 -2.50
N ARG A 284 3.21 34.80 -2.60
CA ARG A 284 2.45 35.99 -2.19
C ARG A 284 1.17 36.15 -3.01
N GLN A 285 1.23 35.93 -4.32
CA GLN A 285 0.06 35.97 -5.21
C GLN A 285 -0.98 34.93 -4.81
N VAL A 286 -0.56 33.68 -4.52
CA VAL A 286 -1.47 32.64 -4.02
C VAL A 286 -2.18 33.09 -2.73
N LYS A 287 -1.45 33.74 -1.82
CA LYS A 287 -2.04 34.28 -0.59
C LYS A 287 -3.04 35.40 -0.87
N GLU A 288 -2.73 36.33 -1.78
CA GLU A 288 -3.66 37.40 -2.17
C GLU A 288 -4.95 36.84 -2.79
N VAL A 289 -4.83 35.84 -3.67
CA VAL A 289 -5.98 35.13 -4.26
C VAL A 289 -6.83 34.48 -3.16
N ARG A 290 -6.20 33.80 -2.20
CA ARG A 290 -6.92 33.21 -1.06
C ARG A 290 -7.61 34.25 -0.19
N GLU A 291 -6.92 35.34 0.15
CA GLU A 291 -7.48 36.42 0.99
C GLU A 291 -8.63 37.16 0.30
N SER A 292 -8.70 37.11 -1.04
CA SER A 292 -9.85 37.61 -1.80
C SER A 292 -11.12 36.75 -1.66
N GLY A 293 -11.02 35.57 -1.03
CA GLY A 293 -12.13 34.62 -0.88
C GLY A 293 -12.37 33.76 -2.11
N ALA A 294 -11.34 33.57 -2.95
CA ALA A 294 -11.41 32.68 -4.11
C ALA A 294 -11.70 31.23 -3.71
N CYS A 295 -12.24 30.44 -4.64
CA CYS A 295 -12.48 29.02 -4.37
C CYS A 295 -11.17 28.22 -4.39
N ILE A 296 -11.23 26.99 -3.88
CA ILE A 296 -10.04 26.12 -3.74
C ILE A 296 -9.43 25.84 -5.11
N GLU A 297 -10.25 25.67 -6.14
CA GLU A 297 -9.80 25.43 -7.52
C GLU A 297 -8.92 26.58 -8.04
N ASP A 298 -9.31 27.83 -7.78
CA ASP A 298 -8.54 29.01 -8.18
C ASP A 298 -7.21 29.09 -7.41
N ILE A 299 -7.23 28.82 -6.10
CA ILE A 299 -6.02 28.82 -5.26
C ILE A 299 -5.05 27.71 -5.71
N THR A 300 -5.57 26.50 -5.97
CA THR A 300 -4.76 25.36 -6.43
C THR A 300 -4.21 25.57 -7.84
N LEU A 301 -4.96 26.27 -8.70
CA LEU A 301 -4.51 26.66 -10.04
C LEU A 301 -3.34 27.64 -9.95
N GLU A 302 -3.46 28.67 -9.12
CA GLU A 302 -2.39 29.65 -8.90
C GLU A 302 -1.16 28.99 -8.26
N ALA A 303 -1.37 28.09 -7.31
CA ALA A 303 -0.29 27.31 -6.72
C ALA A 303 0.35 26.29 -7.69
N GLY A 304 -0.22 26.10 -8.88
CA GLY A 304 0.25 25.15 -9.88
C GLY A 304 1.71 25.38 -10.28
N GLU A 305 2.15 26.64 -10.37
CA GLU A 305 3.55 26.97 -10.66
C GLU A 305 4.49 26.47 -9.56
N ILE A 306 4.13 26.68 -8.29
CA ILE A 306 4.89 26.22 -7.12
C ILE A 306 4.99 24.68 -7.15
N VAL A 307 3.86 24.01 -7.38
CA VAL A 307 3.80 22.54 -7.43
C VAL A 307 4.66 21.98 -8.55
N MET A 308 4.59 22.54 -9.76
CA MET A 308 5.45 22.12 -10.87
C MET A 308 6.93 22.42 -10.59
N GLY A 309 7.21 23.59 -10.00
CA GLY A 309 8.55 23.98 -9.60
C GLY A 309 9.19 23.04 -8.59
N ILE A 310 8.44 22.61 -7.56
CA ILE A 310 8.89 21.59 -6.59
C ILE A 310 9.31 20.30 -7.31
N ARG A 311 8.49 19.80 -8.24
CA ARG A 311 8.78 18.57 -9.01
C ARG A 311 10.03 18.74 -9.88
N SER A 312 10.09 19.82 -10.65
CA SER A 312 11.21 20.11 -11.54
C SER A 312 12.52 20.29 -10.77
N ARG A 313 12.47 20.95 -9.62
CA ARG A 313 13.63 21.22 -8.77
C ARG A 313 14.20 19.95 -8.15
N LEU A 314 13.35 19.04 -7.65
CA LEU A 314 13.82 17.75 -7.18
C LEU A 314 14.47 16.95 -8.31
N LEU A 315 13.83 16.89 -9.49
CA LEU A 315 14.35 16.14 -10.64
C LEU A 315 15.68 16.68 -11.15
N GLN A 316 15.89 18.00 -11.07
CA GLN A 316 17.10 18.70 -11.50
C GLN A 316 18.04 19.04 -10.34
N TRP A 317 17.85 18.41 -9.17
CA TRP A 317 18.66 18.68 -7.99
C TRP A 317 20.15 18.56 -8.31
N GLU A 318 20.97 19.47 -7.79
CA GLU A 318 22.41 19.52 -8.08
C GLU A 318 23.21 18.70 -7.07
N GLU A 319 24.28 18.04 -7.53
CA GLU A 319 25.11 17.15 -6.70
C GLU A 319 25.74 17.88 -5.50
N LYS A 320 26.09 19.16 -5.66
CA LYS A 320 26.65 19.99 -4.60
C LYS A 320 25.71 20.16 -3.40
N ASP A 321 24.41 20.03 -3.63
CA ASP A 321 23.35 20.24 -2.64
C ASP A 321 22.81 18.91 -2.07
N ASP A 322 23.36 17.76 -2.50
CA ASP A 322 22.93 16.43 -2.02
C ASP A 322 23.08 16.33 -0.49
N THR A 323 24.16 16.88 0.07
CA THR A 323 24.42 16.86 1.52
C THR A 323 23.30 17.58 2.27
N HIS A 324 22.78 18.69 1.74
CA HIS A 324 21.70 19.44 2.36
C HIS A 324 20.44 18.60 2.47
N LEU A 325 19.94 18.08 1.35
CA LEU A 325 18.73 17.25 1.31
C LEU A 325 18.84 16.00 2.18
N LEU A 326 19.96 15.26 2.09
CA LEU A 326 20.16 14.03 2.86
C LEU A 326 20.33 14.30 4.36
N SER A 327 20.96 15.42 4.74
CA SER A 327 21.06 15.83 6.15
C SER A 327 19.70 16.25 6.72
N THR A 328 18.88 16.95 5.93
CA THR A 328 17.49 17.29 6.29
C THR A 328 16.66 16.02 6.46
N ALA A 329 16.73 15.06 5.52
CA ALA A 329 16.05 13.78 5.66
C ALA A 329 16.49 13.03 6.93
N THR A 330 17.80 13.01 7.21
CA THR A 330 18.34 12.39 8.42
C THR A 330 17.82 13.04 9.70
N ARG A 331 17.77 14.37 9.76
CA ARG A 331 17.18 15.11 10.90
C ARG A 331 15.71 14.72 11.10
N ILE A 332 14.94 14.67 10.02
CA ILE A 332 13.51 14.31 10.07
C ILE A 332 13.33 12.87 10.53
N ILE A 333 14.19 11.93 10.12
CA ILE A 333 14.16 10.54 10.63
C ILE A 333 14.28 10.52 12.15
N VAL A 334 15.22 11.27 12.71
CA VAL A 334 15.43 11.34 14.17
C VAL A 334 14.23 11.96 14.88
N GLU A 335 13.64 13.01 14.31
CA GLU A 335 12.44 13.66 14.85
C GLU A 335 11.23 12.71 14.85
N LEU A 336 10.95 12.05 13.73
CA LEU A 336 9.82 11.11 13.61
C LEU A 336 9.98 9.88 14.51
N LEU A 337 11.20 9.37 14.68
CA LEU A 337 11.47 8.23 15.57
C LEU A 337 11.37 8.61 17.05
N GLY A 338 11.71 9.85 17.39
CA GLY A 338 11.78 10.33 18.77
C GLY A 338 12.95 9.74 19.55
N VAL A 339 13.23 10.33 20.72
CA VAL A 339 14.37 9.94 21.58
C VAL A 339 14.25 8.52 22.16
N ASP A 340 13.02 8.05 22.34
CA ASP A 340 12.70 6.74 22.91
C ASP A 340 12.41 5.67 21.83
N GLY A 341 12.47 6.03 20.54
CA GLY A 341 12.15 5.14 19.42
C GLY A 341 10.66 4.78 19.31
N SER A 342 9.78 5.37 20.13
CA SER A 342 8.34 5.08 20.12
C SER A 342 7.59 5.76 18.98
N GLY A 343 8.21 6.76 18.34
CA GLY A 343 7.60 7.55 17.27
C GLY A 343 7.27 6.73 16.02
N GLY A 344 8.11 5.76 15.67
CA GLY A 344 7.82 4.84 14.56
C GLY A 344 6.49 4.09 14.77
N GLY A 345 6.28 3.52 15.98
CA GLY A 345 5.04 2.81 16.30
C GLY A 345 3.79 3.69 16.27
N ARG A 346 3.90 4.97 16.65
CA ARG A 346 2.80 5.95 16.50
C ARG A 346 2.49 6.22 15.03
N LEU A 347 3.53 6.52 14.24
CA LEU A 347 3.40 6.78 12.81
C LEU A 347 2.74 5.62 12.07
N TRP A 348 3.11 4.38 12.42
CA TRP A 348 2.49 3.19 11.86
C TRP A 348 1.02 3.05 12.25
N LYS A 349 0.68 3.30 13.51
CA LYS A 349 -0.71 3.27 13.97
C LYS A 349 -1.57 4.31 13.24
N GLU A 350 -1.05 5.52 13.05
CA GLU A 350 -1.73 6.56 12.28
C GLU A 350 -1.89 6.15 10.80
N CYS A 351 -0.85 5.55 10.20
CA CYS A 351 -0.92 5.01 8.84
C CYS A 351 -2.04 3.95 8.72
N CYS A 352 -2.14 3.03 9.68
CA CYS A 352 -3.24 2.04 9.73
C CYS A 352 -4.63 2.69 9.83
N VAL A 353 -4.78 3.77 10.59
CA VAL A 353 -6.05 4.54 10.66
C VAL A 353 -6.40 5.10 9.28
N HIS A 354 -5.43 5.67 8.56
CA HIS A 354 -5.65 6.16 7.20
C HIS A 354 -6.00 5.04 6.23
N LYS A 355 -5.32 3.89 6.30
CA LYS A 355 -5.67 2.71 5.49
C LYS A 355 -7.12 2.28 5.71
N SER A 356 -7.57 2.22 6.97
CA SER A 356 -8.95 1.89 7.32
C SER A 356 -9.96 2.89 6.73
N ARG A 357 -9.68 4.20 6.83
CA ARG A 357 -10.54 5.26 6.25
C ARG A 357 -10.62 5.19 4.73
N ILE A 358 -9.50 4.92 4.05
CA ILE A 358 -9.44 4.77 2.60
C ILE A 358 -10.28 3.56 2.17
N MET A 359 -10.12 2.43 2.87
CA MET A 359 -10.89 1.21 2.61
C MET A 359 -12.40 1.40 2.83
N ASP A 360 -12.79 2.21 3.81
CA ASP A 360 -14.20 2.52 4.11
C ASP A 360 -14.82 3.54 3.15
N TYR A 361 -14.06 4.09 2.19
CA TYR A 361 -14.50 5.21 1.35
C TYR A 361 -14.99 6.40 2.19
N SER A 362 -14.29 6.68 3.29
CA SER A 362 -14.65 7.74 4.24
C SER A 362 -14.91 9.06 3.51
N GLY A 363 -16.12 9.62 3.67
CA GLY A 363 -16.55 10.85 3.02
C GLY A 363 -17.28 10.68 1.67
N ASP A 364 -17.34 9.48 1.10
CA ASP A 364 -18.06 9.17 -0.15
C ASP A 364 -19.04 8.02 0.05
N ILE A 365 -20.24 8.37 0.48
CA ILE A 365 -21.32 7.41 0.79
C ILE A 365 -21.73 6.61 -0.44
N ASP A 366 -21.76 7.22 -1.62
CA ASP A 366 -22.20 6.56 -2.86
C ASP A 366 -21.19 5.49 -3.27
N ASN A 367 -19.90 5.79 -3.17
CA ASN A 367 -18.87 4.80 -3.39
C ASN A 367 -18.91 3.73 -2.29
N GLN A 368 -19.03 4.09 -1.01
CA GLN A 368 -19.14 3.13 0.09
C GLN A 368 -20.28 2.13 -0.14
N PHE A 369 -21.47 2.61 -0.52
CA PHE A 369 -22.64 1.78 -0.78
C PHE A 369 -22.43 0.88 -2.01
N ARG A 370 -21.84 1.42 -3.08
CA ARG A 370 -21.52 0.63 -4.27
C ARG A 370 -20.54 -0.50 -3.96
N ALA A 371 -19.52 -0.24 -3.13
CA ALA A 371 -18.59 -1.25 -2.66
C ALA A 371 -19.32 -2.36 -1.91
N LEU A 372 -20.17 -1.98 -0.96
CA LEU A 372 -20.89 -2.93 -0.13
C LEU A 372 -21.87 -3.79 -0.93
N VAL A 373 -22.61 -3.21 -1.88
CA VAL A 373 -23.51 -3.99 -2.76
C VAL A 373 -22.73 -5.01 -3.60
N GLN A 374 -21.50 -4.68 -4.02
CA GLN A 374 -20.65 -5.57 -4.81
C GLN A 374 -19.95 -6.63 -3.95
N GLY A 375 -19.51 -6.27 -2.75
CA GLY A 375 -18.71 -7.13 -1.88
C GLY A 375 -19.53 -7.96 -0.87
N THR A 376 -20.84 -7.74 -0.79
CA THR A 376 -21.71 -8.40 0.19
C THR A 376 -22.96 -8.99 -0.47
N HIS A 377 -23.69 -9.80 0.29
CA HIS A 377 -24.97 -10.39 -0.15
C HIS A 377 -26.17 -9.47 0.10
N PHE A 378 -25.93 -8.21 0.50
CA PHE A 378 -26.97 -7.23 0.79
C PHE A 378 -27.31 -6.35 -0.40
N ASP A 379 -28.59 -5.99 -0.54
CA ASP A 379 -29.03 -4.94 -1.44
C ASP A 379 -28.81 -3.52 -0.86
N ILE A 380 -28.96 -2.50 -1.70
CA ILE A 380 -28.74 -1.10 -1.30
C ILE A 380 -29.69 -0.63 -0.19
N SER A 381 -30.91 -1.19 -0.13
CA SER A 381 -31.92 -0.83 0.87
C SER A 381 -31.61 -1.49 2.21
N GLU A 382 -31.12 -2.72 2.20
CA GLU A 382 -30.61 -3.45 3.36
C GLU A 382 -29.41 -2.73 3.98
N ILE A 383 -28.44 -2.31 3.15
CA ILE A 383 -27.29 -1.52 3.59
C ILE A 383 -27.73 -0.19 4.22
N GLY A 384 -28.70 0.50 3.59
CA GLY A 384 -29.29 1.72 4.15
C GLY A 384 -29.90 1.50 5.54
N ARG A 385 -30.70 0.45 5.70
CA ARG A 385 -31.30 0.08 7.01
C ARG A 385 -30.25 -0.28 8.05
N LEU A 386 -29.20 -1.02 7.67
CA LEU A 386 -28.09 -1.36 8.57
C LEU A 386 -27.38 -0.10 9.08
N ARG A 387 -27.18 0.90 8.20
CA ARG A 387 -26.57 2.17 8.58
C ARG A 387 -27.43 2.95 9.56
N GLU A 388 -28.74 3.02 9.33
CA GLU A 388 -29.69 3.66 10.24
C GLU A 388 -29.73 2.94 11.61
N ALA A 389 -29.74 1.61 11.60
CA ALA A 389 -29.71 0.79 12.81
C ALA A 389 -28.44 1.07 13.63
N LEU A 390 -27.26 1.06 13.00
CA LEU A 390 -25.99 1.38 13.64
C LEU A 390 -26.00 2.77 14.28
N ARG A 391 -26.56 3.78 13.58
CA ARG A 391 -26.69 5.16 14.10
C ARG A 391 -27.64 5.29 15.29
N SER A 392 -28.61 4.40 15.41
CA SER A 392 -29.62 4.44 16.48
C SER A 392 -29.18 3.74 17.79
N MET A 393 -28.00 3.12 17.82
CA MET A 393 -27.54 2.38 19.00
C MET A 393 -27.01 3.30 20.12
N PRO A 394 -27.35 3.03 21.40
CA PRO A 394 -27.10 3.93 22.54
C PRO A 394 -25.62 4.13 22.90
N ASN A 395 -24.72 3.27 22.42
CA ASN A 395 -23.26 3.37 22.61
C ASN A 395 -22.49 3.76 21.33
N ALA A 396 -23.17 4.21 20.28
CA ALA A 396 -22.53 4.87 19.13
C ALA A 396 -22.02 6.26 19.56
N GLY A 397 -20.99 6.29 20.41
CA GLY A 397 -20.41 7.51 20.94
C GLY A 397 -19.85 8.37 19.83
N ARG A 398 -20.55 9.46 19.47
CA ARG A 398 -20.13 10.59 18.63
C ARG A 398 -19.58 10.31 17.22
N SER A 399 -19.32 9.07 16.84
CA SER A 399 -18.85 8.67 15.50
C SER A 399 -19.89 7.76 14.86
N ALA A 400 -20.73 8.34 14.01
CA ALA A 400 -21.85 7.70 13.33
C ALA A 400 -21.43 6.69 12.22
N GLU A 401 -20.24 6.08 12.34
CA GLU A 401 -19.50 5.47 11.22
C GLU A 401 -18.81 4.13 11.58
N GLY A 402 -19.04 3.56 12.77
CA GLY A 402 -18.46 2.26 13.12
C GLY A 402 -18.71 1.82 14.55
N CYS A 403 -17.92 0.86 15.04
CA CYS A 403 -18.01 0.38 16.42
C CYS A 403 -16.63 -0.04 16.99
N ASP A 404 -16.42 0.26 18.27
CA ASP A 404 -15.30 -0.25 19.03
C ASP A 404 -15.54 -1.69 19.50
N ARG A 405 -14.51 -2.31 20.08
CA ARG A 405 -14.55 -3.71 20.53
C ARG A 405 -15.63 -3.97 21.58
N GLU A 406 -15.81 -3.03 22.50
CA GLU A 406 -16.80 -3.17 23.57
C GLU A 406 -18.22 -3.14 23.00
N THR A 407 -18.50 -2.17 22.14
CA THR A 407 -19.78 -1.99 21.45
C THR A 407 -20.07 -3.18 20.54
N PHE A 408 -19.08 -3.66 19.79
CA PHE A 408 -19.21 -4.87 18.96
C PHE A 408 -19.55 -6.10 19.82
N GLY A 409 -18.86 -6.29 20.94
CA GLY A 409 -19.14 -7.40 21.85
C GLY A 409 -20.55 -7.34 22.44
N GLN A 410 -21.05 -6.14 22.76
CA GLN A 410 -22.44 -5.94 23.21
C GLN A 410 -23.42 -6.28 22.08
N LEU A 411 -23.20 -5.77 20.87
CA LEU A 411 -24.03 -6.05 19.70
C LEU A 411 -24.14 -7.55 19.40
N VAL A 412 -23.01 -8.27 19.43
CA VAL A 412 -23.00 -9.72 19.19
C VAL A 412 -23.78 -10.47 20.28
N ARG A 413 -23.65 -10.09 21.55
CA ARG A 413 -24.41 -10.71 22.65
C ARG A 413 -25.91 -10.46 22.56
N ASP A 414 -26.32 -9.24 22.20
CA ASP A 414 -27.73 -8.88 22.11
C ASP A 414 -28.41 -9.52 20.88
N THR A 415 -27.66 -9.68 19.79
CA THR A 415 -28.17 -10.22 18.52
C THR A 415 -28.06 -11.75 18.45
N VAL A 416 -26.99 -12.33 19.02
CA VAL A 416 -26.70 -13.77 19.02
C VAL A 416 -26.27 -14.21 20.42
N PRO A 417 -27.21 -14.37 21.37
CA PRO A 417 -26.91 -14.68 22.77
C PRO A 417 -26.10 -15.96 22.99
N ASP A 418 -26.22 -16.92 22.07
CA ASP A 418 -25.52 -18.21 22.11
C ASP A 418 -24.09 -18.15 21.53
N PHE A 419 -23.65 -17.00 20.98
CA PHE A 419 -22.31 -16.87 20.45
C PHE A 419 -21.27 -16.83 21.59
N PRO A 420 -20.18 -17.63 21.53
CA PRO A 420 -19.23 -17.70 22.64
C PRO A 420 -18.49 -16.36 22.83
N SER A 421 -18.62 -15.76 24.02
CA SER A 421 -18.04 -14.44 24.32
C SER A 421 -16.52 -14.36 24.10
N HIS A 422 -15.80 -15.46 24.33
CA HIS A 422 -14.35 -15.55 24.11
C HIS A 422 -13.94 -15.53 22.63
N LEU A 423 -14.88 -15.79 21.71
CA LEU A 423 -14.66 -15.68 20.26
C LEU A 423 -15.00 -14.29 19.73
N CYS A 424 -15.70 -13.44 20.49
CA CYS A 424 -16.03 -12.07 20.06
C CYS A 424 -14.77 -11.25 19.80
N ASP A 425 -13.76 -11.39 20.66
CA ASP A 425 -12.50 -10.67 20.49
C ASP A 425 -11.73 -11.11 19.24
N ARG A 426 -11.72 -12.43 18.96
CA ARG A 426 -11.11 -13.00 17.76
C ARG A 426 -11.86 -12.58 16.50
N LEU A 427 -13.19 -12.50 16.58
CA LEU A 427 -14.02 -12.05 15.48
C LEU A 427 -13.81 -10.57 15.20
N PHE A 428 -13.76 -9.73 16.23
CA PHE A 428 -13.40 -8.33 16.07
C PHE A 428 -12.02 -8.18 15.42
N ASP A 429 -11.01 -8.91 15.93
CA ASP A 429 -9.66 -8.90 15.37
C ASP A 429 -9.64 -9.33 13.90
N LYS A 430 -10.53 -10.24 13.49
CA LYS A 430 -10.62 -10.68 12.10
C LYS A 430 -11.25 -9.62 11.20
N LEU A 431 -12.23 -8.87 11.72
CA LEU A 431 -12.91 -7.80 10.99
C LEU A 431 -12.11 -6.50 10.95
N ASP A 432 -11.14 -6.32 11.86
CA ASP A 432 -10.20 -5.20 11.91
C ASP A 432 -8.85 -5.59 11.28
N PRO A 433 -8.72 -5.58 9.93
CA PRO A 433 -7.52 -6.03 9.23
C PRO A 433 -6.29 -5.21 9.61
N PHE A 434 -6.47 -3.94 9.94
CA PHE A 434 -5.39 -2.99 10.22
C PHE A 434 -5.07 -2.84 11.71
N LYS A 435 -5.79 -3.54 12.59
CA LYS A 435 -5.60 -3.51 14.05
C LYS A 435 -5.72 -2.10 14.64
N VAL A 436 -6.64 -1.30 14.10
CA VAL A 436 -6.90 0.07 14.55
C VAL A 436 -7.63 0.08 15.90
N GLY A 437 -8.33 -1.01 16.24
CA GLY A 437 -9.14 -1.15 17.44
C GLY A 437 -10.57 -0.62 17.28
N HIS A 438 -10.98 -0.33 16.05
CA HIS A 438 -12.29 0.20 15.71
C HIS A 438 -12.70 -0.31 14.33
N LEU A 439 -13.91 -0.88 14.21
CA LEU A 439 -14.47 -1.32 12.93
C LEU A 439 -15.21 -0.18 12.27
N THR A 440 -14.92 0.07 11.01
CA THR A 440 -15.68 0.93 10.12
C THR A 440 -17.01 0.30 9.72
N PHE A 441 -17.90 1.09 9.12
CA PHE A 441 -19.17 0.57 8.61
C PHE A 441 -18.95 -0.51 7.54
N VAL A 442 -17.98 -0.33 6.63
CA VAL A 442 -17.66 -1.34 5.61
C VAL A 442 -17.19 -2.64 6.23
N GLU A 443 -16.22 -2.58 7.16
CA GLU A 443 -15.70 -3.77 7.85
C GLU A 443 -16.80 -4.53 8.59
N LEU A 444 -17.70 -3.82 9.27
CA LEU A 444 -18.83 -4.40 9.99
C LEU A 444 -19.83 -5.09 9.04
N VAL A 445 -20.26 -4.41 7.98
CA VAL A 445 -21.27 -4.94 7.04
C VAL A 445 -20.72 -6.15 6.28
N CYS A 446 -19.45 -6.09 5.83
CA CYS A 446 -18.77 -7.22 5.22
C CYS A 446 -18.72 -8.43 6.16
N GLY A 447 -18.36 -8.21 7.43
CA GLY A 447 -18.35 -9.25 8.46
C GLY A 447 -19.71 -9.89 8.69
N ILE A 448 -20.75 -9.07 8.84
CA ILE A 448 -22.12 -9.55 9.05
C ILE A 448 -22.60 -10.34 7.83
N SER A 449 -22.39 -9.84 6.62
CA SER A 449 -22.78 -10.51 5.37
C SER A 449 -22.16 -11.91 5.27
N ALA A 450 -20.85 -12.02 5.53
CA ALA A 450 -20.15 -13.32 5.46
C ALA A 450 -20.70 -14.32 6.49
N LEU A 451 -21.03 -13.86 7.70
CA LEU A 451 -21.53 -14.72 8.77
C LEU A 451 -23.01 -15.10 8.64
N SER A 452 -23.86 -14.21 8.11
CA SER A 452 -25.31 -14.43 8.06
C SER A 452 -25.76 -15.00 6.71
N LEU A 453 -25.42 -14.31 5.62
CA LEU A 453 -25.90 -14.58 4.26
C LEU A 453 -24.86 -15.28 3.38
N GLY A 454 -23.63 -15.41 3.86
CA GLY A 454 -22.56 -16.14 3.17
C GLY A 454 -22.93 -17.59 2.86
N SER A 455 -22.34 -18.11 1.80
CA SER A 455 -22.31 -19.53 1.48
C SER A 455 -21.70 -20.36 2.61
N MET A 456 -21.94 -21.67 2.62
CA MET A 456 -21.36 -22.56 3.61
C MET A 456 -19.82 -22.50 3.60
N ASP A 457 -19.21 -22.39 2.42
CA ASP A 457 -17.76 -22.27 2.27
C ASP A 457 -17.23 -20.97 2.89
N GLU A 458 -17.90 -19.84 2.66
CA GLU A 458 -17.53 -18.55 3.27
C GLU A 458 -17.63 -18.60 4.79
N LYS A 459 -18.71 -19.20 5.32
CA LYS A 459 -18.88 -19.39 6.77
C LYS A 459 -17.82 -20.29 7.37
N LEU A 460 -17.51 -21.41 6.72
CA LEU A 460 -16.45 -22.32 7.14
C LEU A 460 -15.08 -21.65 7.10
N GLN A 461 -14.81 -20.80 6.10
CA GLN A 461 -13.56 -20.07 6.02
C GLN A 461 -13.43 -19.04 7.14
N VAL A 462 -14.49 -18.26 7.42
CA VAL A 462 -14.50 -17.33 8.55
C VAL A 462 -14.29 -18.08 9.86
N CYS A 463 -14.98 -19.21 10.07
CA CYS A 463 -14.79 -20.07 11.23
C CYS A 463 -13.35 -20.59 11.32
N PHE A 464 -12.78 -21.10 10.22
CA PHE A 464 -11.40 -21.57 10.18
C PHE A 464 -10.43 -20.46 10.58
N ASP A 465 -10.60 -19.26 10.01
CA ASP A 465 -9.75 -18.10 10.28
C ASP A 465 -9.89 -17.58 11.71
N LEU A 466 -11.06 -17.77 12.36
CA LEU A 466 -11.24 -17.46 13.78
C LEU A 466 -10.41 -18.37 14.70
N PHE A 467 -10.23 -19.64 14.30
CA PHE A 467 -9.40 -20.58 15.06
C PHE A 467 -7.92 -20.45 14.67
N ASP A 468 -7.61 -20.22 13.39
CA ASP A 468 -6.25 -19.95 12.89
C ASP A 468 -5.86 -18.49 13.13
N SER A 469 -5.87 -18.09 14.40
CA SER A 469 -5.48 -16.73 14.82
C SER A 469 -4.03 -16.38 14.45
N GLU A 470 -3.22 -17.36 14.08
CA GLU A 470 -1.83 -17.19 13.63
C GLU A 470 -1.68 -17.16 12.09
N GLY A 471 -2.76 -17.30 11.33
CA GLY A 471 -2.76 -17.23 9.86
C GLY A 471 -1.81 -18.24 9.22
N ARG A 472 -1.64 -19.41 9.84
CA ARG A 472 -0.73 -20.47 9.38
C ARG A 472 -1.34 -21.30 8.25
N HIS A 473 -2.61 -21.08 7.94
CA HIS A 473 -3.46 -21.91 7.10
C HIS A 473 -3.49 -23.37 7.58
N ALA A 474 -3.31 -23.56 8.89
CA ALA A 474 -3.32 -24.86 9.55
C ALA A 474 -3.74 -24.69 11.01
N LEU A 475 -4.71 -25.50 11.43
CA LEU A 475 -5.13 -25.59 12.82
C LEU A 475 -4.28 -26.63 13.56
N THR A 476 -3.79 -26.24 14.71
CA THR A 476 -3.02 -27.04 15.65
C THR A 476 -3.86 -27.29 16.90
N LEU A 477 -3.46 -28.28 17.70
CA LEU A 477 -4.13 -28.57 18.98
C LEU A 477 -4.10 -27.39 19.97
N THR A 478 -3.25 -26.38 19.76
CA THR A 478 -3.21 -25.17 20.58
C THR A 478 -4.20 -24.10 20.14
N ASP A 479 -4.81 -24.25 18.95
CA ASP A 479 -5.80 -23.30 18.41
C ASP A 479 -7.24 -23.65 18.82
N MET A 480 -7.45 -24.92 19.17
CA MET A 480 -8.67 -25.49 19.75
C MET A 480 -8.63 -25.41 21.27
#